data_AF-A0A9X2FE32-F1
#
_entry.id   AF-A0A9X2FE32-F1
#
_cell.length_a   1.000
_cell.length_b   1.000
_cell.length_c   1.000
_cell.angle_alpha   90.00
_cell.angle_beta   90.00
_cell.angle_gamma   90.00
#
_symmetry.space_group_name_H-M   'P 1'
#
loop_
_entity.id
_entity.type
_entity.pdbx_description
1 polymer ?
#
loop_
_entity_poly.entity_id
_entity_poly.type
_entity_poly.pdbx_seq_one_letter_code
_entity_poly.pdbx_strand_id
1 'polypeptide(L)'
;MAEGLPKRPAWAQFDQDGRYEARSFSKAGGIMPGTYEVQIDCWKTLPDEATGRPGQSYVPKDWVAELVVPSDSSGPIVADYDVTP
;
A
#
# COMPACT_ATOMS: atom_id res chain seq x y z
N MET A 1 -19.67 -14.25 4.79
CA MET A 1 -18.97 -13.51 5.86
C MET A 1 -17.83 -14.40 6.31
N ALA A 2 -16.57 -13.93 6.24
CA ALA A 2 -15.41 -14.69 6.72
C ALA A 2 -14.70 -13.85 7.78
N GLU A 3 -15.29 -13.83 8.98
CA GLU A 3 -14.68 -13.28 10.17
C GLU A 3 -13.50 -14.18 10.59
N GLY A 4 -12.28 -13.62 10.60
CA GLY A 4 -11.11 -14.30 11.18
C GLY A 4 -9.96 -14.67 10.23
N LEU A 5 -9.99 -14.30 8.95
CA LEU A 5 -8.80 -14.44 8.10
C LEU A 5 -7.76 -13.38 8.50
N PRO A 6 -6.47 -13.74 8.71
CA PRO A 6 -5.44 -12.77 9.05
C PRO A 6 -5.36 -11.74 7.92
N LYS A 7 -5.61 -10.46 8.22
CA LYS A 7 -5.41 -9.37 7.26
C LYS A 7 -3.97 -9.45 6.77
N ARG A 8 -3.78 -9.82 5.51
CA ARG A 8 -2.45 -9.91 4.91
C ARG A 8 -2.11 -8.54 4.33
N PRO A 9 -1.10 -7.83 4.85
CA PRO A 9 -0.66 -6.60 4.22
C PRO A 9 -0.18 -6.91 2.80
N ALA A 10 -0.54 -6.05 1.87
CA ALA A 10 0.01 -6.05 0.52
C ALA A 10 0.98 -4.88 0.41
N TRP A 11 2.06 -5.07 -0.34
CA TRP A 11 3.03 -4.02 -0.61
C TRP A 11 3.47 -4.12 -2.07
N ALA A 12 3.81 -2.99 -2.65
CA ALA A 12 4.40 -2.90 -3.98
C ALA A 12 5.32 -1.68 -4.03
N GLN A 13 6.35 -1.76 -4.86
CA GLN A 13 7.15 -0.61 -5.24
C GLN A 13 6.53 0.02 -6.48
N PHE A 14 6.58 1.34 -6.57
CA PHE A 14 6.07 2.11 -7.70
C PHE A 14 7.18 2.98 -8.27
N ASP A 15 7.21 3.07 -9.60
CA ASP A 15 8.12 3.93 -10.33
C ASP A 15 7.59 5.37 -10.40
N GLN A 16 8.41 6.29 -10.91
CA GLN A 16 8.10 7.72 -11.04
C GLN A 16 6.87 8.04 -11.93
N ASP A 17 6.33 7.05 -12.63
CA ASP A 17 5.16 7.15 -13.51
C ASP A 17 3.82 7.13 -12.73
N GLY A 18 3.84 6.81 -11.43
CA GLY A 18 2.65 6.86 -10.58
C GLY A 18 1.60 5.78 -10.87
N ARG A 19 1.98 4.68 -11.53
CA ARG A 19 1.11 3.52 -11.76
C ARG A 19 1.47 2.38 -10.80
N TYR A 20 0.46 1.86 -10.10
CA TYR A 20 0.61 0.92 -9.01
C TYR A 20 -0.15 -0.38 -9.28
N GLU A 21 0.46 -1.53 -9.00
CA GLU A 21 -0.22 -2.82 -8.92
C GLU A 21 0.19 -3.50 -7.60
N ALA A 22 -0.64 -3.35 -6.56
CA ALA A 22 -0.42 -4.01 -5.29
C ALA A 22 -0.55 -5.53 -5.47
N ARG A 23 0.52 -6.28 -5.23
CA ARG A 23 0.50 -7.75 -5.25
C ARG A 23 0.48 -8.28 -3.83
N SER A 24 -0.49 -9.13 -3.53
CA SER A 24 -0.52 -9.90 -2.28
C SER A 24 0.67 -10.88 -2.24
N PHE A 25 0.94 -11.46 -1.07
CA PHE A 25 2.05 -12.39 -0.82
C PHE A 25 2.07 -13.64 -1.74
N SER A 26 1.00 -13.88 -2.49
CA SER A 26 0.91 -14.93 -3.52
C SER A 26 0.48 -14.30 -4.83
N LYS A 27 1.26 -14.52 -5.91
CA LYS A 27 1.01 -13.99 -7.28
C LYS A 27 -0.40 -14.27 -7.84
N ALA A 28 -1.17 -15.18 -7.24
CA ALA A 28 -2.45 -15.68 -7.73
C ALA A 28 -3.66 -15.36 -6.82
N GLY A 29 -3.45 -14.75 -5.66
CA GLY A 29 -4.54 -14.44 -4.73
C GLY A 29 -4.48 -12.98 -4.38
N GLY A 30 -5.41 -12.17 -4.87
CA GLY A 30 -5.45 -10.73 -4.60
C GLY A 30 -5.56 -10.35 -3.12
N ILE A 31 -5.83 -9.09 -2.86
CA ILE A 31 -6.08 -8.60 -1.50
C ILE A 31 -7.43 -9.18 -1.03
N MET A 32 -7.48 -9.71 0.20
CA MET A 32 -8.73 -10.24 0.73
C MET A 32 -9.73 -9.11 0.99
N PRO A 33 -11.04 -9.33 0.84
CA PRO A 33 -12.04 -8.33 1.17
C PRO A 33 -11.90 -7.81 2.60
N GLY A 34 -12.05 -6.49 2.78
CA GLY A 34 -11.92 -5.83 4.06
C GLY A 34 -11.41 -4.40 3.94
N THR A 35 -11.31 -3.74 5.09
CA THR A 35 -10.77 -2.38 5.21
C THR A 35 -9.29 -2.44 5.56
N TYR A 36 -8.49 -1.74 4.77
CA TYR A 36 -7.04 -1.63 4.89
C TYR A 36 -6.64 -0.16 5.12
N GLU A 37 -5.62 0.03 5.95
CA GLU A 37 -4.89 1.28 6.00
C GLU A 37 -3.82 1.26 4.90
N VAL A 38 -3.76 2.33 4.12
CA VAL A 38 -2.81 2.55 3.04
C VAL A 38 -1.78 3.55 3.53
N GLN A 39 -0.52 3.13 3.48
CA GLN A 39 0.64 3.99 3.70
C GLN A 39 1.39 4.10 2.37
N ILE A 40 1.78 5.32 2.01
CA ILE A 40 2.55 5.59 0.80
C ILE A 40 3.88 6.22 1.23
N ASP A 41 4.97 5.53 0.94
CA ASP A 41 6.31 6.07 1.13
C ASP A 41 6.90 6.49 -0.24
N CYS A 42 7.03 7.80 -0.46
CA CYS A 42 7.72 8.34 -1.62
C CYS A 42 9.11 8.82 -1.20
N TRP A 43 10.09 7.92 -1.20
CA TRP A 43 11.42 8.22 -0.68
C TRP A 43 12.16 9.28 -1.52
N LYS A 44 12.43 10.44 -0.91
CA LYS A 44 13.44 11.40 -1.35
C LYS A 44 14.85 10.87 -1.10
N THR A 45 15.03 10.27 0.07
CA THR A 45 16.26 9.60 0.50
C THR A 45 15.85 8.27 1.11
N LEU A 46 16.37 7.16 0.58
CA LEU A 46 16.10 5.84 1.14
C LEU A 46 16.67 5.73 2.56
N PRO A 47 15.99 5.01 3.47
CA PRO A 47 16.58 4.66 4.75
C PRO A 47 17.81 3.78 4.51
N ASP A 48 18.89 4.07 5.23
CA ASP A 48 20.12 3.29 5.14
C ASP A 48 20.30 2.50 6.45
N GLU A 49 20.04 1.19 6.37
CA GLU A 49 20.12 0.29 7.52
C GLU A 49 21.56 0.14 8.05
N ALA A 50 22.58 0.29 7.20
CA ALA A 50 23.97 0.12 7.59
C ALA A 50 24.51 1.30 8.43
N THR A 51 24.05 2.51 8.15
CA THR A 51 24.46 3.75 8.83
C THR A 51 23.43 4.23 9.84
N GLY A 52 22.23 3.63 9.86
CA GLY A 52 21.12 4.04 10.72
C GLY A 52 20.51 5.39 10.33
N ARG A 53 20.75 5.86 9.09
CA ARG A 53 20.18 7.13 8.64
C ARG A 53 18.69 6.92 8.34
N PRO A 54 17.80 7.72 8.97
CA PRO A 54 16.38 7.65 8.66
C PRO A 54 16.16 8.08 7.21
N GLY A 55 15.30 7.35 6.51
CA GLY A 55 14.83 7.75 5.19
C GLY A 55 14.05 9.06 5.27
N GLN A 56 14.08 9.85 4.21
CA GLN A 56 13.23 11.02 4.05
C GLN A 56 12.20 10.72 2.97
N SER A 57 10.92 10.72 3.34
CA SER A 57 9.80 10.62 2.39
C SER A 57 9.34 12.03 1.99
N TYR A 58 8.84 12.18 0.77
CA TYR A 58 8.04 13.34 0.34
C TYR A 58 6.64 13.32 0.94
N VAL A 59 6.18 12.15 1.41
CA VAL A 59 4.88 11.97 2.03
C VAL A 59 5.00 12.22 3.54
N PRO A 60 4.09 13.00 4.16
CA PRO A 60 4.06 13.15 5.60
C PRO A 60 3.87 11.81 6.31
N LYS A 61 4.58 11.60 7.43
CA LYS A 61 4.50 10.33 8.19
C LYS A 61 3.09 10.04 8.72
N ASP A 62 2.31 11.08 8.97
CA ASP A 62 0.94 10.98 9.46
C ASP A 62 -0.10 10.86 8.33
N TRP A 63 0.34 10.81 7.06
CA TRP A 63 -0.56 10.56 5.94
C TRP A 63 -0.98 9.09 5.96
N VAL A 64 -2.28 8.89 6.12
CA VAL A 64 -2.93 7.58 6.06
C VAL A 64 -4.18 7.69 5.22
N ALA A 65 -4.44 6.67 4.41
CA ALA A 65 -5.68 6.58 3.65
C ALA A 65 -6.36 5.24 3.89
N GLU A 66 -7.67 5.19 3.71
CA GLU A 66 -8.44 3.96 3.84
C GLU A 66 -8.71 3.35 2.47
N LEU A 67 -8.46 2.05 2.32
CA LEU A 67 -8.86 1.26 1.16
C LEU A 67 -9.90 0.24 1.57
N VAL A 68 -11.09 0.35 0.98
CA VAL A 68 -12.16 -0.63 1.13
C VAL A 68 -12.11 -1.60 -0.04
N VAL A 69 -11.85 -2.87 0.27
CA VAL A 69 -11.88 -3.97 -0.70
C VAL A 69 -13.22 -4.70 -0.56
N PRO A 70 -14.20 -4.47 -1.45
CA PRO A 70 -15.51 -5.12 -1.33
C PRO A 70 -15.42 -6.62 -1.64
N SER A 71 -16.27 -7.41 -0.97
CA SER A 71 -16.31 -8.88 -1.14
C SER A 71 -16.82 -9.34 -2.51
N ASP A 72 -17.48 -8.45 -3.25
CA ASP A 72 -18.00 -8.69 -4.59
C ASP A 72 -17.05 -8.21 -5.71
N SER A 73 -15.84 -7.72 -5.37
CA SER A 73 -14.89 -7.30 -6.39
C SER A 73 -14.30 -8.52 -7.11
N SER A 74 -14.72 -8.75 -8.36
CA SER A 74 -14.16 -9.80 -9.23
C SER A 74 -12.99 -9.29 -10.10
N GLY A 75 -12.67 -7.99 -10.03
CA GLY A 75 -11.65 -7.32 -10.84
C GLY A 75 -10.65 -6.49 -10.04
N PRO A 76 -9.65 -5.90 -10.72
CA PRO A 76 -8.68 -5.02 -10.08
C PRO A 76 -9.39 -3.82 -9.44
N ILE A 77 -9.02 -3.51 -8.20
CA ILE A 77 -9.49 -2.32 -7.51
C ILE A 77 -8.50 -1.21 -7.83
N VAL A 78 -9.01 -0.11 -8.37
CA VAL A 78 -8.26 1.12 -8.62
C VAL A 78 -8.64 2.11 -7.54
N ALA A 79 -7.64 2.65 -6.86
CA ALA A 79 -7.81 3.72 -5.88
C ALA A 79 -6.78 4.80 -6.18
N ASP A 80 -7.27 6.03 -6.34
CA ASP A 80 -6.46 7.22 -6.58
C ASP A 80 -6.28 7.99 -5.27
N TYR A 81 -5.03 8.22 -4.89
CA TYR A 81 -4.68 8.92 -3.66
C TYR A 81 -3.96 10.22 -4.01
N ASP A 82 -4.55 11.35 -3.64
CA ASP A 82 -3.89 12.65 -3.73
C ASP A 82 -3.02 12.84 -2.47
N VAL A 83 -1.71 12.77 -2.68
CA VAL A 83 -0.73 12.88 -1.59
C VAL A 83 -0.17 14.30 -1.62
N THR A 84 -0.73 15.17 -0.78
CA THR A 84 -0.20 16.52 -0.59
C THR A 84 1.06 16.45 0.29
N PRO A 85 2.22 16.93 -0.19
CA PRO A 85 3.47 16.97 0.56
C PRO A 85 3.48 17.99 1.70
#